data_AF-A0A523MNQ3-F1
#
_entry.id   AF-A0A523MNQ3-F1
#
_cell.length_a   1.000
_cell.length_b   1.000
_cell.length_c   1.000
_cell.angle_alpha   90.00
_cell.angle_beta   90.00
_cell.angle_gamma   90.00
#
_symmetry.space_group_name_H-M   'P 1'
#
loop_
_entity.id
_entity.type
_entity.pdbx_description
1 polymer ?
#
loop_
_entity_poly.entity_id
_entity_poly.type
_entity_poly.pdbx_seq_one_letter_code
_entity_poly.pdbx_strand_id
1 'polypeptide(L)'
;PLVGSIETESEYGNRYWHAILPEAYGGPIEIEARYEVTRRSYRIDPASAVAGKTDLAKFLAANSRVVVDHPILDPILTEIENRSIATRPDDKMAVARGIYDWVVDNISYKKVGVGWGNGDTFWACNERYGNCTDFHSLFISLARTKDIPARFDMGFPVPEDRPQGNIVGYHCWVNFYVPETGWFPIDASEAVNHPERRERYFGSQSLDRIHFTTGRDLRLGRGHQDRPLNYFIYPYVEVGGKRYEGPIESNFSYRNLGSSRD
;
A
#
# COMPACT_ATOMS: atom_id res chain seq x y z
N PRO A 1 18.20 23.10 13.93
CA PRO A 1 17.07 22.21 13.54
C PRO A 1 16.05 23.00 12.70
N LEU A 2 15.60 22.42 11.59
CA LEU A 2 14.50 23.01 10.82
C LEU A 2 13.23 23.04 11.68
N VAL A 3 12.52 24.17 11.65
CA VAL A 3 11.24 24.32 12.36
C VAL A 3 10.12 23.88 11.42
N GLY A 4 9.34 22.90 11.86
CA GLY A 4 8.18 22.39 11.16
C GLY A 4 7.14 21.82 12.12
N SER A 5 6.05 21.31 11.59
CA SER A 5 4.94 20.75 12.36
C SER A 5 4.48 19.41 11.80
N ILE A 6 3.87 18.58 12.66
CA ILE A 6 3.14 17.40 12.19
C ILE A 6 1.77 17.84 11.70
N GLU A 7 1.48 17.56 10.44
CA GLU A 7 0.20 17.80 9.79
C GLU A 7 -0.50 16.48 9.49
N THR A 8 -1.77 16.55 9.05
CA THR A 8 -2.60 15.40 8.70
C THR A 8 -3.25 15.64 7.35
N GLU A 9 -3.10 14.67 6.45
CA GLU A 9 -3.68 14.66 5.11
C GLU A 9 -5.18 14.36 5.22
N SER A 10 -6.01 15.12 4.52
CA SER A 10 -7.46 15.17 4.77
C SER A 10 -8.22 13.93 4.31
N GLU A 11 -7.74 13.24 3.28
CA GLU A 11 -8.46 12.14 2.64
C GLU A 11 -8.34 10.84 3.44
N TYR A 12 -7.12 10.46 3.82
CA TYR A 12 -6.84 9.18 4.48
C TYR A 12 -6.31 9.34 5.90
N GLY A 13 -6.11 10.58 6.38
CA GLY A 13 -5.62 10.84 7.73
C GLY A 13 -4.12 10.55 7.90
N ASN A 14 -3.36 10.49 6.81
CA ASN A 14 -1.92 10.26 6.87
C ASN A 14 -1.23 11.41 7.60
N ARG A 15 -0.40 11.11 8.60
CA ARG A 15 0.38 12.12 9.32
C ARG A 15 1.75 12.29 8.67
N TYR A 16 2.21 13.53 8.57
CA TYR A 16 3.52 13.85 7.99
C TYR A 16 4.12 15.07 8.67
N TRP A 17 5.45 15.13 8.72
CA TRP A 17 6.15 16.34 9.14
C TRP A 17 6.28 17.29 7.95
N HIS A 18 6.04 18.58 8.17
CA HIS A 18 6.01 19.59 7.14
C HIS A 18 6.69 20.89 7.62
N ALA A 19 7.46 21.50 6.74
CA ALA A 19 8.08 22.80 6.93
C ALA A 19 8.11 23.57 5.61
N ILE A 20 7.98 24.90 5.70
CA ILE A 20 8.17 25.81 4.59
C ILE A 20 9.41 26.65 4.89
N LEU A 21 10.38 26.59 3.98
CA LEU A 21 11.63 27.34 4.10
C LEU A 21 11.53 28.62 3.26
N PRO A 22 12.12 29.75 3.71
CA PRO A 22 12.17 30.97 2.93
C PRO A 22 13.04 30.76 1.68
N GLU A 23 12.77 31.52 0.61
CA GLU A 23 13.54 31.45 -0.64
C GLU A 23 15.04 31.71 -0.42
N ALA A 24 15.40 32.55 0.55
CA ALA A 24 16.78 32.83 0.92
C ALA A 24 17.48 31.69 1.69
N TYR A 25 16.80 30.56 1.94
CA TYR A 25 17.40 29.42 2.62
C TYR A 25 18.45 28.74 1.73
N GLY A 26 19.72 28.95 2.04
CA GLY A 26 20.86 28.37 1.31
C GLY A 26 21.58 27.21 2.03
N GLY A 27 21.05 26.74 3.16
CA GLY A 27 21.65 25.65 3.94
C GLY A 27 21.21 24.26 3.48
N PRO A 28 21.86 23.18 3.96
CA PRO A 28 21.39 21.82 3.72
C PRO A 28 20.08 21.54 4.48
N ILE A 29 19.13 20.86 3.83
CA ILE A 29 17.89 20.39 4.46
C ILE A 29 18.15 19.01 5.05
N GLU A 30 18.38 18.94 6.35
CA GLU A 30 18.59 17.69 7.08
C GLU A 30 17.41 17.39 8.02
N ILE A 31 16.83 16.20 7.88
CA ILE A 31 15.71 15.72 8.68
C ILE A 31 16.07 14.35 9.23
N GLU A 32 16.06 14.22 10.54
CA GLU A 32 16.20 12.94 11.24
C GLU A 32 14.92 12.65 12.02
N ALA A 33 14.33 11.48 11.77
CA ALA A 33 13.17 10.98 12.51
C ALA A 33 13.48 9.61 13.12
N ARG A 34 13.20 9.46 14.40
CA ARG A 34 13.36 8.20 15.14
C ARG A 34 12.03 7.82 15.77
N TYR A 35 11.65 6.56 15.59
CA TYR A 35 10.41 6.01 16.13
C TYR A 35 10.73 4.73 16.89
N GLU A 36 10.14 4.60 18.07
CA GLU A 36 10.00 3.31 18.74
C GLU A 36 8.69 2.66 18.28
N VAL A 37 8.78 1.48 17.68
CA VAL A 37 7.64 0.80 17.07
C VAL A 37 7.50 -0.59 17.65
N THR A 38 6.38 -0.88 18.30
CA THR A 38 5.98 -2.25 18.65
C THR A 38 5.29 -2.89 17.46
N ARG A 39 5.92 -3.92 16.88
CA ARG A 39 5.35 -4.70 15.77
C ARG A 39 4.57 -5.89 16.33
N ARG A 40 3.37 -6.14 15.80
CA ARG A 40 2.54 -7.28 16.18
C ARG A 40 2.08 -7.98 14.91
N SER A 41 2.33 -9.28 14.81
CA SER A 41 1.66 -10.08 13.79
C SER A 41 0.21 -10.15 14.19
N TYR A 42 -0.68 -9.89 13.24
CA TYR A 42 -2.07 -10.25 13.43
C TYR A 42 -2.50 -11.13 12.27
N ARG A 43 -3.28 -12.13 12.63
CA ARG A 43 -4.14 -12.87 11.73
C ARG A 43 -5.54 -12.46 12.12
N ILE A 44 -6.36 -12.08 11.14
CA ILE A 44 -7.75 -11.78 11.45
C ILE A 44 -8.39 -13.06 11.97
N ASP A 45 -8.84 -13.02 13.21
CA ASP A 45 -9.79 -13.97 13.74
C ASP A 45 -11.19 -13.48 13.35
N PRO A 46 -11.93 -14.19 12.48
CA PRO A 46 -13.28 -13.81 12.10
C PRO A 46 -14.22 -13.61 13.30
N ALA A 47 -13.97 -14.29 14.43
CA ALA A 47 -14.78 -14.12 15.64
C ALA A 47 -14.51 -12.80 16.39
N SER A 48 -13.44 -12.09 16.05
CA SER A 48 -12.99 -10.85 16.68
C SER A 48 -13.35 -9.58 15.87
N ALA A 49 -14.18 -9.73 14.83
CA ALA A 49 -14.55 -8.65 13.93
C ALA A 49 -15.39 -7.59 14.64
N VAL A 50 -14.83 -6.40 14.81
CA VAL A 50 -15.56 -5.24 15.33
C VAL A 50 -16.00 -4.38 14.15
N ALA A 51 -17.31 -4.25 13.95
CA ALA A 51 -17.91 -3.36 12.96
C ALA A 51 -17.63 -1.90 13.35
N GLY A 52 -16.52 -1.34 12.87
CA GLY A 52 -16.20 0.08 13.01
C GLY A 52 -16.94 0.93 11.98
N LYS A 53 -17.34 2.15 12.36
CA LYS A 53 -17.77 3.21 11.42
C LYS A 53 -16.59 3.63 10.54
N THR A 54 -16.28 2.85 9.52
CA THR A 54 -15.32 3.23 8.50
C THR A 54 -16.08 3.84 7.33
N ASP A 55 -15.63 4.99 6.83
CA ASP A 55 -16.11 5.49 5.55
C ASP A 55 -15.57 4.57 4.45
N LEU A 56 -16.40 3.60 4.05
CA LEU A 56 -16.05 2.60 3.05
C LEU A 56 -16.20 3.14 1.62
N ALA A 57 -16.94 4.23 1.42
CA ALA A 57 -17.25 4.77 0.09
C ALA A 57 -15.97 5.18 -0.65
N LYS A 58 -15.03 5.84 0.05
CA LYS A 58 -13.72 6.19 -0.54
C LYS A 58 -12.87 4.98 -0.94
N PHE A 59 -13.08 3.83 -0.30
CA PHE A 59 -12.35 2.59 -0.58
C PHE A 59 -13.06 1.71 -1.61
N LEU A 60 -14.24 2.12 -2.07
CA LEU A 60 -14.94 1.59 -3.25
C LEU A 60 -14.66 2.43 -4.50
N ALA A 61 -14.41 3.73 -4.35
CA ALA A 61 -14.21 4.65 -5.46
C ALA A 61 -12.94 4.35 -6.29
N ALA A 62 -12.98 4.69 -7.58
CA ALA A 62 -11.81 4.74 -8.45
C ALA A 62 -10.83 5.86 -8.04
N ASN A 63 -9.59 5.77 -8.52
CA ASN A 63 -8.58 6.82 -8.40
C ASN A 63 -7.67 6.84 -9.64
N SER A 64 -6.62 7.67 -9.67
CA SER A 64 -5.82 7.90 -10.88
C SER A 64 -5.10 6.65 -11.42
N ARG A 65 -4.94 5.60 -10.60
CA ARG A 65 -4.22 4.36 -10.94
C ARG A 65 -5.07 3.10 -10.85
N VAL A 66 -6.16 3.17 -10.10
CA VAL A 66 -7.12 2.08 -9.85
C VAL A 66 -8.43 2.44 -10.51
N VAL A 67 -8.77 1.72 -11.59
CA VAL A 67 -10.07 1.86 -12.25
C VAL A 67 -11.09 0.91 -11.64
N VAL A 68 -12.36 1.29 -11.69
CA VAL A 68 -13.49 0.51 -11.18
C VAL A 68 -14.53 0.44 -12.30
N ASP A 69 -15.14 -0.74 -12.50
CA ASP A 69 -16.14 -0.99 -13.55
C ASP A 69 -15.67 -0.67 -14.99
N HIS A 70 -14.36 -0.70 -15.22
CA HIS A 70 -13.79 -0.40 -16.54
C HIS A 70 -13.70 -1.69 -17.38
N PRO A 71 -14.07 -1.70 -18.68
CA PRO A 71 -14.09 -2.89 -19.53
C PRO A 71 -12.75 -3.64 -19.67
N ILE A 72 -11.64 -2.99 -19.33
CA ILE A 72 -10.31 -3.64 -19.30
C ILE A 72 -10.24 -4.77 -18.26
N LEU A 73 -11.10 -4.74 -17.24
CA LEU A 73 -11.17 -5.73 -16.18
C LEU A 73 -11.98 -6.97 -16.60
N ASP A 74 -12.91 -6.83 -17.55
CA ASP A 74 -13.89 -7.88 -17.92
C ASP A 74 -13.25 -9.23 -18.30
N PRO A 75 -12.15 -9.29 -19.09
CA PRO A 75 -11.52 -10.57 -19.41
C PRO A 75 -11.03 -11.29 -18.15
N ILE A 76 -10.41 -10.55 -17.23
CA ILE A 76 -9.87 -11.09 -15.98
C ILE A 76 -11.00 -11.53 -15.05
N LEU A 77 -12.05 -10.72 -14.92
CA LEU A 77 -13.22 -11.07 -14.12
C LEU A 77 -13.91 -12.33 -14.65
N THR A 78 -14.03 -12.47 -15.97
CA THR A 78 -14.56 -13.68 -16.61
C THR A 78 -13.68 -14.91 -16.32
N GLU A 79 -12.35 -14.76 -16.38
CA GLU A 79 -11.41 -15.82 -16.02
C GLU A 79 -11.58 -16.25 -14.55
N ILE A 80 -11.76 -15.30 -13.62
CA ILE A 80 -11.99 -15.58 -12.20
C ILE A 80 -13.32 -16.33 -11.99
N GLU A 81 -14.38 -15.88 -12.66
CA GLU A 81 -15.72 -16.48 -12.56
C GLU A 81 -15.74 -17.92 -13.08
N ASN A 82 -15.05 -18.19 -14.19
CA ASN A 82 -14.97 -19.52 -14.80
C ASN A 82 -14.17 -20.54 -13.96
N ARG A 83 -13.28 -20.10 -13.06
CA ARG A 83 -12.50 -20.99 -12.17
C ARG A 83 -13.32 -21.61 -11.03
N SER A 84 -14.66 -21.53 -11.07
CA SER A 84 -15.61 -22.16 -10.14
C SER A 84 -15.57 -21.67 -8.68
N ILE A 85 -14.82 -20.59 -8.39
CA ILE A 85 -14.89 -19.86 -7.11
C ILE A 85 -16.09 -18.88 -7.09
N ALA A 86 -16.73 -18.64 -8.24
CA ALA A 86 -17.93 -17.79 -8.37
C ALA A 86 -19.28 -18.53 -8.23
N THR A 87 -19.34 -19.68 -7.55
CA THR A 87 -20.64 -20.27 -7.17
C THR A 87 -21.34 -19.51 -6.04
N ARG A 88 -20.67 -18.49 -5.47
CA ARG A 88 -21.19 -17.63 -4.40
C ARG A 88 -20.82 -16.16 -4.66
N PRO A 89 -21.40 -15.50 -5.69
CA PRO A 89 -21.10 -14.10 -6.00
C PRO A 89 -21.43 -13.14 -4.83
N ASP A 90 -22.33 -13.55 -3.94
CA ASP A 90 -22.69 -12.80 -2.74
C ASP A 90 -21.69 -12.99 -1.57
N ASP A 91 -20.78 -13.97 -1.66
CA ASP A 91 -19.72 -14.18 -0.66
C ASP A 91 -18.49 -13.34 -1.02
N LYS A 92 -18.44 -12.12 -0.47
CA LYS A 92 -17.35 -11.17 -0.72
C LYS A 92 -15.97 -11.73 -0.34
N MET A 93 -15.88 -12.60 0.66
CA MET A 93 -14.62 -13.24 1.04
C MET A 93 -14.17 -14.26 -0.02
N ALA A 94 -15.10 -15.09 -0.52
CA ALA A 94 -14.81 -16.04 -1.60
C ALA A 94 -14.40 -15.30 -2.89
N VAL A 95 -15.08 -14.20 -3.23
CA VAL A 95 -14.72 -13.35 -4.38
C VAL A 95 -13.33 -12.74 -4.19
N ALA A 96 -13.03 -12.15 -3.03
CA ALA A 96 -11.70 -11.60 -2.73
C ALA A 96 -10.61 -12.67 -2.83
N ARG A 97 -10.89 -13.90 -2.38
CA ARG A 97 -9.98 -15.04 -2.51
C ARG A 97 -9.74 -15.42 -3.96
N GLY A 98 -10.78 -15.49 -4.79
CA GLY A 98 -10.65 -15.77 -6.22
C GLY A 98 -9.81 -14.71 -6.95
N ILE A 99 -9.99 -13.44 -6.61
CA ILE A 99 -9.17 -12.33 -7.14
C ILE A 99 -7.71 -12.49 -6.70
N TYR A 100 -7.47 -12.75 -5.42
CA TYR A 100 -6.13 -12.96 -4.88
C TYR A 100 -5.40 -14.10 -5.60
N ASP A 101 -6.05 -15.26 -5.70
CA ASP A 101 -5.49 -16.43 -6.38
C ASP A 101 -5.17 -16.14 -7.83
N TRP A 102 -6.09 -15.47 -8.55
CA TRP A 102 -5.85 -15.11 -9.93
C TRP A 102 -4.65 -14.16 -10.07
N VAL A 103 -4.53 -13.13 -9.22
CA VAL A 103 -3.39 -12.21 -9.27
C VAL A 103 -2.07 -12.95 -9.00
N VAL A 104 -2.04 -13.83 -7.99
CA VAL A 104 -0.86 -14.64 -7.65
C VAL A 104 -0.48 -15.58 -8.80
N ASP A 105 -1.45 -16.20 -9.46
CA ASP A 105 -1.19 -17.19 -10.52
C ASP A 105 -0.83 -16.55 -11.86
N ASN A 106 -1.25 -15.31 -12.12
CA ASN A 106 -1.18 -14.71 -13.45
C ASN A 106 -0.28 -13.48 -13.56
N ILE A 107 0.18 -12.89 -12.45
CA ILE A 107 1.09 -11.74 -12.47
C ILE A 107 2.49 -12.14 -12.01
N SER A 108 3.52 -11.75 -12.78
CA SER A 108 4.92 -12.05 -12.45
C SER A 108 5.61 -10.87 -11.77
N TYR A 109 6.41 -11.15 -10.72
CA TYR A 109 7.25 -10.13 -10.10
C TYR A 109 8.46 -9.86 -11.00
N LYS A 110 8.47 -8.72 -11.71
CA LYS A 110 9.50 -8.38 -12.69
C LYS A 110 9.62 -6.86 -12.84
N LYS A 111 10.87 -6.38 -12.89
CA LYS A 111 11.23 -4.96 -12.97
C LYS A 111 12.01 -4.67 -14.25
N VAL A 112 11.37 -4.86 -15.41
CA VAL A 112 12.00 -4.71 -16.73
C VAL A 112 11.21 -3.72 -17.58
N GLY A 113 11.92 -2.85 -18.30
CA GLY A 113 11.31 -1.78 -19.09
C GLY A 113 10.88 -0.58 -18.27
N VAL A 114 9.98 0.23 -18.83
CA VAL A 114 9.40 1.43 -18.22
C VAL A 114 7.89 1.23 -18.07
N GLY A 115 7.30 1.68 -16.95
CA GLY A 115 5.86 1.61 -16.70
C GLY A 115 5.48 0.82 -15.45
N TRP A 116 6.23 -0.22 -15.10
CA TRP A 116 6.07 -0.95 -13.83
C TRP A 116 6.37 -0.06 -12.62
N GLY A 117 5.85 -0.44 -11.45
CA GLY A 117 6.08 0.25 -10.18
C GLY A 117 5.20 1.46 -9.93
N ASN A 118 4.28 1.75 -10.86
CA ASN A 118 3.34 2.87 -10.75
C ASN A 118 1.99 2.44 -10.16
N GLY A 119 1.68 1.13 -10.13
CA GLY A 119 0.39 0.64 -9.70
C GLY A 119 -0.72 0.91 -10.71
N ASP A 120 -0.38 1.00 -12.00
CA ASP A 120 -1.35 1.31 -13.05
C ASP A 120 -2.13 0.05 -13.43
N THR A 121 -3.46 0.11 -13.31
CA THR A 121 -4.33 -1.02 -13.64
C THR A 121 -4.23 -1.43 -15.10
N PHE A 122 -4.11 -0.46 -16.02
CA PHE A 122 -3.97 -0.75 -17.45
C PHE A 122 -2.68 -1.51 -17.72
N TRP A 123 -1.59 -1.12 -17.06
CA TRP A 123 -0.32 -1.82 -17.13
C TRP A 123 -0.47 -3.26 -16.62
N ALA A 124 -1.00 -3.43 -15.40
CA ALA A 124 -1.10 -4.74 -14.77
C ALA A 124 -2.00 -5.71 -15.56
N CYS A 125 -3.09 -5.22 -16.16
CA CYS A 125 -3.97 -6.02 -17.03
C CYS A 125 -3.28 -6.48 -18.32
N ASN A 126 -2.54 -5.57 -18.98
CA ASN A 126 -1.95 -5.83 -20.30
C ASN A 126 -0.63 -6.59 -20.21
N GLU A 127 0.28 -6.14 -19.36
CA GLU A 127 1.65 -6.64 -19.28
C GLU A 127 1.76 -7.86 -18.38
N ARG A 128 0.89 -7.96 -17.38
CA ARG A 128 0.87 -9.03 -16.38
C ARG A 128 2.20 -9.23 -15.63
N TYR A 129 2.97 -8.15 -15.46
CA TYR A 129 4.14 -8.15 -14.57
C TYR A 129 4.40 -6.78 -13.95
N GLY A 130 5.13 -6.76 -12.82
CA GLY A 130 5.50 -5.53 -12.14
C GLY A 130 6.10 -5.77 -10.77
N ASN A 131 6.03 -4.76 -9.89
CA ASN A 131 6.37 -4.89 -8.46
C ASN A 131 5.09 -4.93 -7.59
N CYS A 132 5.26 -4.94 -6.27
CA CYS A 132 4.14 -4.95 -5.32
C CYS A 132 3.03 -3.93 -5.63
N THR A 133 3.38 -2.72 -6.06
CA THR A 133 2.39 -1.68 -6.38
C THR A 133 1.46 -2.08 -7.53
N ASP A 134 1.95 -2.78 -8.55
CA ASP A 134 1.18 -3.20 -9.73
C ASP A 134 0.23 -4.36 -9.36
N PHE A 135 0.75 -5.34 -8.62
CA PHE A 135 -0.04 -6.46 -8.08
C PHE A 135 -1.22 -5.97 -7.26
N HIS A 136 -0.94 -5.12 -6.27
CA HIS A 136 -1.95 -4.67 -5.32
C HIS A 136 -2.95 -3.70 -5.96
N SER A 137 -2.56 -2.94 -6.97
CA SER A 137 -3.51 -2.06 -7.68
C SER A 137 -4.47 -2.82 -8.57
N LEU A 138 -4.01 -3.89 -9.22
CA LEU A 138 -4.91 -4.79 -9.96
C LEU A 138 -5.88 -5.49 -9.02
N PHE A 139 -5.39 -6.03 -7.90
CA PHE A 139 -6.26 -6.62 -6.88
C PHE A 139 -7.34 -5.62 -6.43
N ILE A 140 -6.96 -4.38 -6.10
CA ILE A 140 -7.89 -3.35 -5.64
C ILE A 140 -8.92 -3.03 -6.72
N SER A 141 -8.52 -2.90 -7.99
CA SER A 141 -9.45 -2.59 -9.10
C SER A 141 -10.51 -3.68 -9.28
N LEU A 142 -10.08 -4.94 -9.26
CA LEU A 142 -10.98 -6.10 -9.34
C LEU A 142 -11.90 -6.20 -8.11
N ALA A 143 -11.35 -5.97 -6.91
CA ALA A 143 -12.12 -6.01 -5.67
C ALA A 143 -13.19 -4.91 -5.61
N ARG A 144 -12.83 -3.67 -5.92
CA ARG A 144 -13.75 -2.53 -5.93
C ARG A 144 -14.86 -2.67 -6.98
N THR A 145 -14.54 -3.22 -8.15
CA THR A 145 -15.52 -3.58 -9.21
C THR A 145 -16.51 -4.66 -8.77
N LYS A 146 -16.19 -5.41 -7.70
CA LYS A 146 -17.08 -6.39 -7.07
C LYS A 146 -17.66 -5.88 -5.75
N ASP A 147 -17.72 -4.56 -5.54
CA ASP A 147 -18.21 -3.89 -4.34
C ASP A 147 -17.50 -4.34 -3.04
N ILE A 148 -16.20 -4.64 -3.13
CA ILE A 148 -15.36 -4.97 -1.98
C ILE A 148 -14.47 -3.76 -1.70
N PRO A 149 -14.70 -3.00 -0.61
CA PRO A 149 -13.85 -1.88 -0.26
C PRO A 149 -12.42 -2.37 -0.04
N ALA A 150 -11.45 -1.77 -0.71
CA ALA A 150 -10.05 -2.16 -0.60
C ALA A 150 -9.15 -0.93 -0.55
N ARG A 151 -8.17 -0.93 0.35
CA ARG A 151 -7.23 0.18 0.55
C ARG A 151 -5.80 -0.26 0.27
N PHE A 152 -5.05 0.67 -0.31
CA PHE A 152 -3.63 0.53 -0.60
C PHE A 152 -2.84 1.02 0.61
N ASP A 153 -2.11 0.14 1.28
CA ASP A 153 -1.27 0.51 2.42
C ASP A 153 0.20 0.40 2.01
N MET A 154 1.00 1.40 2.41
CA MET A 154 2.41 1.54 2.07
C MET A 154 3.24 1.66 3.34
N GLY A 155 4.42 1.06 3.30
CA GLY A 155 5.30 1.02 4.45
C GLY A 155 6.70 0.53 4.13
N PHE A 156 7.39 0.09 5.17
CA PHE A 156 8.73 -0.46 5.09
C PHE A 156 8.76 -1.92 5.51
N PRO A 157 9.43 -2.80 4.73
CA PRO A 157 9.72 -4.15 5.16
C PRO A 157 10.88 -4.14 6.17
N VAL A 158 10.73 -4.85 7.29
CA VAL A 158 11.75 -4.97 8.33
C VAL A 158 12.12 -6.44 8.53
N PRO A 159 13.31 -6.88 8.10
CA PRO A 159 13.74 -8.27 8.20
C PRO A 159 13.64 -8.83 9.63
N GLU A 160 13.11 -10.04 9.75
CA GLU A 160 12.94 -10.75 11.03
C GLU A 160 14.17 -11.57 11.42
N ASP A 161 15.03 -11.88 10.45
CA ASP A 161 16.19 -12.77 10.59
C ASP A 161 17.41 -12.11 11.23
N ARG A 162 17.40 -10.79 11.42
CA ARG A 162 18.51 -10.03 11.99
C ARG A 162 18.02 -8.87 12.87
N PRO A 163 18.74 -8.56 13.98
CA PRO A 163 18.27 -7.61 14.99
C PRO A 163 18.44 -6.15 14.58
N GLN A 164 19.23 -5.85 13.55
CA GLN A 164 19.44 -4.50 13.04
C GLN A 164 19.86 -4.54 11.57
N GLY A 165 19.70 -3.41 10.88
CA GLY A 165 20.18 -3.26 9.52
C GLY A 165 19.55 -2.09 8.79
N ASN A 166 19.86 -2.00 7.50
CA ASN A 166 19.27 -1.00 6.61
C ASN A 166 17.98 -1.53 5.98
N ILE A 167 17.06 -0.61 5.70
CA ILE A 167 15.81 -0.83 4.96
C ILE A 167 16.04 -0.32 3.54
N VAL A 168 15.97 -1.22 2.57
CA VAL A 168 16.45 -0.97 1.19
C VAL A 168 15.35 -0.41 0.27
N GLY A 169 14.09 -0.47 0.67
CA GLY A 169 12.99 0.00 -0.15
C GLY A 169 11.67 0.03 0.61
N TYR A 170 10.63 0.53 -0.04
CA TYR A 170 9.27 0.43 0.45
C TYR A 170 8.67 -0.94 0.12
N HIS A 171 7.54 -1.24 0.76
CA HIS A 171 6.65 -2.33 0.39
C HIS A 171 5.21 -1.90 0.62
N CYS A 172 4.30 -2.35 -0.25
CA CYS A 172 2.88 -2.12 -0.09
C CYS A 172 2.12 -3.44 0.09
N TRP A 173 0.90 -3.34 0.58
CA TRP A 173 -0.04 -4.45 0.71
C TRP A 173 -1.46 -3.91 0.59
N VAL A 174 -2.45 -4.80 0.63
CA VAL A 174 -3.86 -4.42 0.60
C VAL A 174 -4.52 -4.82 1.90
N ASN A 175 -5.40 -3.96 2.38
CA ASN A 175 -6.46 -4.36 3.31
C ASN A 175 -7.80 -4.21 2.58
N PHE A 176 -8.58 -5.30 2.48
CA PHE A 176 -9.95 -5.23 1.98
C PHE A 176 -10.94 -5.40 3.12
N TYR A 177 -12.17 -4.92 2.97
CA TYR A 177 -13.17 -4.96 4.01
C TYR A 177 -14.26 -5.96 3.65
N VAL A 178 -14.59 -6.85 4.59
CA VAL A 178 -15.86 -7.59 4.58
C VAL A 178 -16.58 -7.38 5.91
N PRO A 179 -17.91 -7.19 5.93
CA PRO A 179 -18.65 -6.89 7.17
C PRO A 179 -18.40 -7.89 8.29
N GLU A 180 -18.21 -9.16 7.95
CA GLU A 180 -18.05 -10.27 8.89
C GLU A 180 -16.69 -10.28 9.57
N THR A 181 -15.65 -9.68 8.97
CA THR A 181 -14.27 -9.72 9.51
C THR A 181 -13.64 -8.35 9.73
N GLY A 182 -14.25 -7.27 9.23
CA GLY A 182 -13.64 -5.96 9.15
C GLY A 182 -12.53 -5.90 8.08
N TRP A 183 -11.49 -5.09 8.34
CA TRP A 183 -10.32 -5.01 7.46
C TRP A 183 -9.50 -6.30 7.50
N PHE A 184 -9.27 -6.87 6.33
CA PHE A 184 -8.63 -8.15 6.08
C PHE A 184 -7.38 -7.96 5.20
N PRO A 185 -6.18 -8.31 5.69
CA PRO A 185 -4.94 -8.05 4.97
C PRO A 185 -4.64 -9.12 3.93
N ILE A 186 -4.12 -8.71 2.77
CA ILE A 186 -3.50 -9.61 1.78
C ILE A 186 -2.18 -9.06 1.24
N ASP A 187 -1.32 -9.96 0.76
CA ASP A 187 -0.10 -9.59 0.03
C ASP A 187 0.17 -10.54 -1.14
N ALA A 188 -0.42 -10.23 -2.31
CA ALA A 188 -0.25 -11.05 -3.51
C ALA A 188 1.19 -11.07 -4.05
N SER A 189 1.94 -9.97 -3.88
CA SER A 189 3.30 -9.89 -4.40
C SER A 189 4.28 -10.80 -3.65
N GLU A 190 4.14 -10.88 -2.33
CA GLU A 190 4.95 -11.77 -1.50
C GLU A 190 4.52 -13.22 -1.63
N ALA A 191 3.26 -13.48 -1.93
CA ALA A 191 2.79 -14.82 -2.27
C ALA A 191 3.41 -15.39 -3.55
N VAL A 192 3.74 -14.53 -4.52
CA VAL A 192 4.52 -14.93 -5.70
C VAL A 192 5.99 -15.15 -5.36
N ASN A 193 6.59 -14.28 -4.55
CA ASN A 193 8.00 -14.42 -4.14
C ASN A 193 8.24 -15.62 -3.20
N HIS A 194 7.23 -15.98 -2.40
CA HIS A 194 7.25 -17.05 -1.41
C HIS A 194 6.00 -17.94 -1.54
N PRO A 195 5.91 -18.78 -2.60
CA PRO A 195 4.73 -19.61 -2.87
C PRO A 195 4.35 -20.54 -1.72
N GLU A 196 5.32 -20.97 -0.92
CA GLU A 196 5.10 -21.81 0.26
C GLU A 196 4.31 -21.10 1.37
N ARG A 197 4.21 -19.77 1.30
CA ARG A 197 3.46 -18.92 2.23
C ARG A 197 2.20 -18.32 1.62
N ARG A 198 1.80 -18.73 0.40
CA ARG A 198 0.62 -18.20 -0.31
C ARG A 198 -0.63 -18.13 0.58
N GLU A 199 -0.93 -19.19 1.33
CA GLU A 199 -2.11 -19.21 2.21
C GLU A 199 -1.99 -18.25 3.39
N ARG A 200 -0.77 -17.99 3.86
CA ARG A 200 -0.52 -17.06 4.96
C ARG A 200 -0.71 -15.60 4.53
N TYR A 201 -0.32 -15.25 3.31
CA TYR A 201 -0.50 -13.90 2.78
C TYR A 201 -1.96 -13.57 2.40
N PHE A 202 -2.91 -14.47 2.66
CA PHE A 202 -4.34 -14.19 2.63
C PHE A 202 -4.91 -14.20 4.06
N GLY A 203 -4.89 -13.04 4.74
CA GLY A 203 -5.48 -12.87 6.08
C GLY A 203 -4.50 -12.77 7.23
N SER A 204 -3.19 -12.75 6.95
CA SER A 204 -2.17 -12.46 7.94
C SER A 204 -1.22 -11.37 7.46
N GLN A 205 -0.88 -10.46 8.37
CA GLN A 205 0.23 -9.56 8.21
C GLN A 205 1.37 -10.00 9.14
N SER A 206 2.54 -10.26 8.55
CA SER A 206 3.76 -10.66 9.25
C SER A 206 4.37 -9.49 10.05
N LEU A 207 5.28 -9.81 10.98
CA LEU A 207 5.96 -8.82 11.84
C LEU A 207 6.94 -7.94 11.05
N ASP A 208 7.18 -8.26 9.79
CA ASP A 208 8.16 -7.63 8.92
C ASP A 208 7.61 -6.39 8.19
N ARG A 209 6.59 -5.73 8.73
CA ARG A 209 5.98 -4.52 8.15
C ARG A 209 5.88 -3.40 9.18
N ILE A 210 6.23 -2.19 8.75
CA ILE A 210 5.87 -0.95 9.43
C ILE A 210 5.01 -0.12 8.47
N HIS A 211 3.75 0.10 8.83
CA HIS A 211 2.83 0.98 8.08
C HIS A 211 3.25 2.44 8.20
N PHE A 212 3.19 3.17 7.08
CA PHE A 212 3.48 4.61 7.03
C PHE A 212 2.29 5.39 6.48
N THR A 213 1.78 5.00 5.30
CA THR A 213 0.66 5.71 4.65
C THR A 213 -0.36 4.78 4.03
N THR A 214 -1.58 5.29 3.90
CA THR A 214 -2.72 4.64 3.27
C THR A 214 -3.22 5.51 2.12
N GLY A 215 -3.69 4.87 1.05
CA GLY A 215 -4.35 5.52 -0.06
C GLY A 215 -3.40 5.97 -1.16
N ARG A 216 -4.00 6.61 -2.17
CA ARG A 216 -3.33 7.16 -3.35
C ARG A 216 -3.90 8.54 -3.65
N ASP A 217 -3.29 9.26 -4.58
CA ASP A 217 -3.69 10.62 -4.95
C ASP A 217 -3.67 11.59 -3.76
N LEU A 218 -2.64 11.46 -2.92
CA LEU A 218 -2.49 12.19 -1.67
C LEU A 218 -2.20 13.66 -1.94
N ARG A 219 -3.05 14.54 -1.40
CA ARG A 219 -2.79 15.98 -1.33
C ARG A 219 -2.34 16.36 0.08
N LEU A 220 -1.03 16.47 0.24
CA LEU A 220 -0.42 17.14 1.39
C LEU A 220 -0.93 18.59 1.54
N GLY A 221 -0.72 19.16 2.72
CA GLY A 221 -1.36 20.37 3.20
C GLY A 221 -0.82 21.65 2.59
N ARG A 222 -0.59 22.66 3.44
CA ARG A 222 -0.26 24.00 2.96
C ARG A 222 1.00 23.97 2.08
N GLY A 223 0.91 24.48 0.87
CA GLY A 223 2.09 24.66 0.00
C GLY A 223 2.38 23.50 -0.96
N HIS A 224 1.62 22.40 -0.91
CA HIS A 224 1.63 21.40 -1.98
C HIS A 224 0.90 21.94 -3.21
N GLN A 225 1.63 22.27 -4.26
CA GLN A 225 1.09 22.86 -5.49
C GLN A 225 1.21 21.94 -6.70
N ASP A 226 2.10 20.94 -6.65
CA ASP A 226 2.21 19.94 -7.70
C ASP A 226 0.96 19.02 -7.75
N ARG A 227 0.99 18.07 -8.69
CA ARG A 227 -0.01 17.01 -8.78
C ARG A 227 -0.04 16.14 -7.50
N PRO A 228 -1.20 15.56 -7.15
CA PRO A 228 -1.30 14.63 -6.03
C PRO A 228 -0.27 13.50 -6.10
N LEU A 229 0.23 13.09 -4.95
CA LEU A 229 1.20 12.01 -4.85
C LEU A 229 0.50 10.67 -5.03
N ASN A 230 1.05 9.82 -5.90
CA ASN A 230 0.55 8.45 -6.08
C ASN A 230 0.55 7.67 -4.75
N TYR A 231 1.59 7.85 -3.95
CA TYR A 231 1.73 7.40 -2.56
C TYR A 231 2.83 8.23 -1.90
N PHE A 232 2.91 8.20 -0.57
CA PHE A 232 3.88 9.00 0.18
C PHE A 232 4.64 8.14 1.20
N ILE A 233 5.92 7.90 0.95
CA ILE A 233 6.79 7.05 1.79
C ILE A 233 8.21 7.60 1.94
N TYR A 234 8.64 8.45 1.00
CA TYR A 234 9.93 9.13 1.00
C TYR A 234 9.74 10.64 1.13
N PRO A 235 10.79 11.39 1.52
CA PRO A 235 10.74 12.84 1.57
C PRO A 235 10.25 13.43 0.24
N TYR A 236 9.42 14.46 0.35
CA TYR A 236 8.87 15.19 -0.78
C TYR A 236 9.19 16.68 -0.59
N VAL A 237 9.73 17.30 -1.64
CA VAL A 237 10.17 18.69 -1.62
C VAL A 237 9.59 19.39 -2.85
N GLU A 238 9.03 20.58 -2.64
CA GLU A 238 8.66 21.48 -3.71
C GLU A 238 9.50 22.76 -3.67
N VAL A 239 9.90 23.23 -4.84
CA VAL A 239 10.57 24.53 -5.04
C VAL A 239 9.80 25.29 -6.11
N GLY A 240 9.31 26.49 -5.78
CA GLY A 240 8.51 27.29 -6.72
C GLY A 240 7.22 26.60 -7.17
N GLY A 241 6.61 25.78 -6.30
CA GLY A 241 5.35 25.06 -6.57
C GLY A 241 5.50 23.85 -7.50
N LYS A 242 6.72 23.36 -7.71
CA LYS A 242 7.01 22.15 -8.49
C LYS A 242 7.83 21.19 -7.65
N ARG A 243 7.61 19.89 -7.84
CA ARG A 243 8.45 18.86 -7.24
C ARG A 243 9.92 19.11 -7.57
N TYR A 244 10.76 19.07 -6.55
CA TYR A 244 12.20 19.11 -6.71
C TYR A 244 12.71 17.79 -7.34
N GLU A 245 13.42 17.90 -8.46
CA GLU A 245 13.95 16.76 -9.22
C GLU A 245 15.44 16.49 -8.94
N GLY A 246 16.08 17.32 -8.12
CA GLY A 246 17.47 17.12 -7.72
C GLY A 246 17.66 15.97 -6.71
N PRO A 247 18.90 15.69 -6.29
CA PRO A 247 19.20 14.59 -5.39
C PRO A 247 18.53 14.80 -4.03
N ILE A 248 17.82 13.77 -3.57
CA ILE A 248 17.34 13.63 -2.19
C ILE A 248 17.93 12.33 -1.67
N GLU A 249 18.85 12.44 -0.72
CA GLU A 249 19.43 11.28 -0.06
C GLU A 249 18.55 10.85 1.12
N SER A 250 18.24 9.57 1.20
CA SER A 250 17.45 9.01 2.29
C SER A 250 18.06 7.70 2.77
N ASN A 251 18.24 7.58 4.08
CA ASN A 251 18.70 6.34 4.70
C ASN A 251 17.70 5.91 5.77
N PHE A 252 17.26 4.65 5.69
CA PHE A 252 16.32 4.06 6.63
C PHE A 252 17.01 2.86 7.27
N SER A 253 17.00 2.81 8.60
CA SER A 253 17.57 1.69 9.35
C SER A 253 16.69 1.33 10.53
N TYR A 254 16.90 0.12 11.04
CA TYR A 254 16.20 -0.38 12.21
C TYR A 254 17.18 -1.06 13.14
N ARG A 255 16.78 -1.13 14.42
CA ARG A 255 17.43 -1.93 15.45
C ARG A 255 16.37 -2.35 16.46
N ASN A 256 16.34 -3.63 16.80
CA ASN A 256 15.52 -4.17 17.87
C ASN A 256 16.03 -3.61 19.20
N LEU A 257 15.12 -3.10 20.03
CA LEU A 257 15.49 -2.47 21.31
C LEU A 257 15.71 -3.47 22.46
N GLY A 258 15.62 -4.77 22.18
CA GLY A 258 15.56 -5.81 23.21
C GLY A 258 14.22 -5.79 23.94
N SER A 259 13.71 -6.94 24.35
CA SER A 259 12.61 -6.98 25.31
C SER A 259 13.17 -6.48 26.66
N SER A 260 12.67 -5.36 27.17
CA SER A 260 12.78 -5.07 28.60
C SER A 260 12.11 -6.23 29.33
N ARG A 261 12.93 -7.12 29.88
CA ARG A 261 12.47 -8.07 30.90
C ARG A 261 12.26 -7.24 32.16
N ASP A 262 11.02 -6.80 32.36
CA ASP A 262 10.51 -6.51 33.70
C ASP A 262 9.83 -7.77 34.23
#